data_AF-A0AAW9NBX8-F1
#
_entry.id   AF-A0AAW9NBX8-F1
#
_cell.length_a   1.000
_cell.length_b   1.000
_cell.length_c   1.000
_cell.angle_alpha   90.00
_cell.angle_beta   90.00
_cell.angle_gamma   90.00
#
_symmetry.space_group_name_H-M   'P 1'
#
loop_
_entity.id
_entity.type
_entity.pdbx_description
1 polymer ?
#
loop_
_entity_poly.entity_id
_entity_poly.type
_entity_poly.pdbx_seq_one_letter_code
_entity_poly.pdbx_strand_id
1 'polypeptide(L)'
;MKRLSNWSIVFAVIGILSYCCSLAFTKAYELLMISGFGALLIGMLCSLGAMYKNERGMSKFLALAAFFLLSFILVWNEPFQIVRLLTWMKN
;
A
#
# COMPACT_ATOMS: atom_id res chain seq x y z
N MET A 1 3.57 -7.51 23.02
CA MET A 1 2.71 -6.49 22.38
C MET A 1 2.80 -6.71 20.88
N LYS A 2 1.68 -6.91 20.17
CA LYS A 2 1.62 -7.13 18.70
C LYS A 2 0.94 -5.97 17.97
N ARG A 3 0.88 -4.79 18.61
CA ARG A 3 0.03 -3.67 18.18
C ARG A 3 0.41 -3.22 16.77
N LEU A 4 1.70 -3.00 16.51
CA LEU A 4 2.19 -2.57 15.19
C LEU A 4 1.91 -3.60 14.10
N SER A 5 2.05 -4.90 14.41
CA SER A 5 1.73 -5.95 13.45
C SER A 5 0.23 -6.00 13.10
N ASN A 6 -0.67 -5.79 14.06
CA ASN A 6 -2.11 -5.75 13.77
C ASN A 6 -2.48 -4.52 12.92
N TRP A 7 -1.94 -3.35 13.26
CA TRP A 7 -2.17 -2.12 12.48
C TRP A 7 -1.66 -2.26 11.05
N SER A 8 -0.50 -2.88 10.83
CA SER A 8 0.06 -3.13 9.51
C SER A 8 -0.85 -4.01 8.64
N ILE A 9 -1.47 -5.05 9.21
CA ILE A 9 -2.45 -5.89 8.50
C ILE A 9 -3.70 -5.08 8.12
N VAL A 10 -4.24 -4.29 9.05
CA VAL A 10 -5.42 -3.46 8.78
C VAL A 10 -5.15 -2.48 7.63
N PHE A 11 -4.00 -1.79 7.66
CA PHE A 11 -3.60 -0.89 6.57
C PHE A 11 -3.36 -1.64 5.25
N ALA A 12 -2.79 -2.84 5.28
CA ALA A 12 -2.62 -3.65 4.08
C ALA A 12 -3.97 -4.04 3.46
N VAL A 13 -4.93 -4.49 4.27
CA VAL A 13 -6.28 -4.86 3.79
C VAL A 13 -6.99 -3.65 3.20
N ILE A 14 -6.96 -2.50 3.88
CA ILE A 14 -7.57 -1.25 3.38
C ILE A 14 -6.92 -0.79 2.08
N GLY A 15 -5.59 -0.88 1.99
CA GLY A 15 -4.82 -0.51 0.81
C GLY A 15 -5.13 -1.40 -0.39
N ILE A 16 -5.17 -2.72 -0.19
CA ILE A 16 -5.55 -3.69 -1.24
C ILE A 16 -6.99 -3.43 -1.70
N LEU A 17 -7.93 -3.25 -0.76
CA LEU A 17 -9.34 -2.99 -1.12
C LEU A 17 -9.49 -1.71 -1.93
N SER A 18 -8.86 -0.61 -1.49
CA SER A 18 -8.92 0.67 -2.20
C SER A 18 -8.29 0.59 -3.59
N TYR A 19 -7.21 -0.17 -3.74
CA TYR A 19 -6.57 -0.41 -5.04
C TYR A 19 -7.48 -1.23 -5.97
N CYS A 20 -8.07 -2.33 -5.49
CA CYS A 20 -9.02 -3.10 -6.28
C CYS A 20 -10.25 -2.26 -6.67
N CYS A 21 -10.74 -1.41 -5.76
CA CYS A 21 -11.84 -0.49 -6.05
C CYS A 21 -11.42 0.60 -7.05
N SER A 22 -10.17 1.08 -7.05
CA SER A 22 -9.72 2.07 -8.03
C SER A 22 -9.87 1.52 -9.45
N LEU A 23 -9.47 0.26 -9.68
CA LEU A 23 -9.60 -0.41 -10.98
C LEU A 23 -11.07 -0.51 -11.45
N ALA A 24 -12.03 -0.66 -10.53
CA ALA A 24 -13.45 -0.77 -10.86
C ALA A 24 -14.13 0.59 -11.12
N PHE A 25 -13.64 1.68 -10.51
CA PHE A 25 -14.27 3.01 -10.58
C PHE A 25 -13.42 4.02 -11.35
N THR A 26 -13.63 4.10 -12.67
CA THR A 26 -12.85 4.97 -13.58
C THR A 26 -12.98 6.46 -13.26
N LYS A 27 -14.11 6.91 -12.70
CA LYS A 27 -14.34 8.33 -12.35
C LYS A 27 -13.61 8.77 -11.08
N ALA A 28 -13.35 7.85 -10.15
CA ALA A 28 -12.67 8.12 -8.88
C ALA A 28 -11.28 7.47 -8.85
N TYR A 29 -10.81 7.00 -10.00
CA TYR A 29 -9.61 6.20 -10.18
C TYR A 29 -8.39 6.80 -9.48
N GLU A 30 -8.10 8.07 -9.78
CA GLU A 30 -6.88 8.74 -9.29
C GLU A 30 -6.91 8.92 -7.76
N LEU A 31 -8.04 9.36 -7.19
CA LEU A 31 -8.20 9.54 -5.74
C LEU A 31 -8.12 8.21 -4.98
N LEU A 32 -8.77 7.16 -5.49
CA LEU A 32 -8.73 5.81 -4.91
C LEU A 32 -7.33 5.20 -5.04
N MET A 33 -6.65 5.46 -6.14
CA MET A 33 -5.29 4.97 -6.36
C MET A 33 -4.28 5.65 -5.44
N ILE A 34 -4.34 6.98 -5.28
CA ILE A 34 -3.50 7.74 -4.34
C ILE A 34 -3.74 7.26 -2.90
N SER A 35 -5.01 7.16 -2.50
CA SER A 35 -5.36 6.75 -1.13
C SER A 35 -4.99 5.29 -0.84
N GLY A 36 -5.21 4.37 -1.80
CA GLY A 36 -4.80 2.97 -1.69
C GLY A 36 -3.29 2.81 -1.61
N PHE A 37 -2.55 3.50 -2.49
CA PHE A 37 -1.09 3.46 -2.50
C PHE A 37 -0.49 4.09 -1.23
N GLY A 38 -1.05 5.21 -0.77
CA GLY A 38 -0.67 5.87 0.49
C GLY A 38 -0.91 4.97 1.71
N ALA A 39 -2.06 4.28 1.77
CA ALA A 39 -2.35 3.33 2.83
C ALA A 39 -1.36 2.15 2.86
N LEU A 40 -0.98 1.62 1.69
CA LEU A 40 0.03 0.56 1.60
C LEU A 40 1.43 1.05 2.03
N LEU A 41 1.80 2.29 1.69
CA LEU A 41 3.04 2.93 2.14
C LEU A 41 3.10 3.03 3.67
N ILE A 42 2.03 3.49 4.30
CA ILE A 42 1.92 3.56 5.77
C ILE A 42 1.97 2.15 6.37
N GLY A 43 1.26 1.19 5.77
CA GLY A 43 1.29 -0.22 6.18
C GLY A 43 2.69 -0.85 6.11
N MET A 44 3.47 -0.50 5.08
CA MET A 44 4.88 -0.88 4.91
C MET A 44 5.76 -0.26 6.01
N LEU A 45 5.63 1.04 6.29
CA LEU A 45 6.39 1.70 7.35
C LEU A 45 6.09 1.09 8.73
N CYS A 46 4.81 0.77 9.01
CA CYS A 46 4.42 0.06 10.23
C CYS A 46 5.02 -1.35 10.29
N SER A 47 5.08 -2.07 9.16
CA SER A 47 5.73 -3.39 9.08
C SER A 47 7.23 -3.31 9.38
N LEU A 48 7.94 -2.36 8.76
CA LEU A 48 9.37 -2.13 9.00
C LEU A 48 9.62 -1.74 10.46
N GLY A 49 8.79 -0.88 11.05
CA GLY A 49 8.86 -0.54 12.47
C GLY A 49 8.65 -1.75 13.38
N ALA A 50 7.75 -2.67 13.01
CA ALA A 50 7.56 -3.93 13.73
C ALA A 50 8.76 -4.87 13.58
N MET A 51 9.40 -4.92 12.41
CA MET A 51 10.65 -5.68 12.17
C MET A 51 11.80 -5.13 13.01
N TYR A 52 11.97 -3.81 13.04
CA TYR A 52 12.97 -3.14 13.88
C TYR A 52 12.78 -3.43 15.37
N LYS A 53 11.53 -3.45 15.85
CA LYS A 53 11.18 -3.86 17.23
C LYS A 53 11.26 -5.36 17.51
N ASN A 54 11.69 -6.17 16.53
CA ASN A 54 11.89 -7.61 16.66
C ASN A 54 10.67 -8.40 17.21
N GLU A 55 9.44 -7.93 16.97
CA GLU A 55 8.24 -8.66 17.43
C GLU A 55 8.17 -10.08 16.80
N ARG A 56 7.72 -11.11 17.51
CA ARG A 56 7.63 -12.46 16.91
C ARG A 56 6.34 -12.58 16.06
N GLY A 57 6.50 -12.87 14.76
CA GLY A 57 5.38 -13.21 13.86
C GLY A 57 5.63 -12.92 12.38
N MET A 58 5.25 -13.86 11.51
CA MET A 58 5.31 -13.73 10.03
C MET A 58 4.34 -12.68 9.48
N SER A 59 3.34 -12.26 10.26
CA SER A 59 2.31 -11.29 9.90
C SER A 59 2.84 -9.92 9.46
N LYS A 60 4.08 -9.58 9.82
CA LYS A 60 4.74 -8.35 9.42
C LYS A 60 5.10 -8.33 7.94
N PHE A 61 5.51 -9.48 7.40
CA PHE A 61 5.95 -9.58 6.00
C PHE A 61 4.78 -9.44 5.03
N LEU A 62 3.54 -9.66 5.49
CA LEU A 62 2.35 -9.60 4.65
C LEU A 62 2.13 -8.21 4.03
N ALA A 63 2.25 -7.15 4.84
CA ALA A 63 2.08 -5.78 4.33
C ALA A 63 3.22 -5.36 3.40
N LEU A 64 4.45 -5.79 3.70
CA LEU A 64 5.61 -5.54 2.85
C LEU A 64 5.45 -6.25 1.50
N ALA A 65 5.10 -7.54 1.52
CA ALA A 65 4.86 -8.33 0.31
C ALA A 65 3.71 -7.75 -0.52
N ALA A 66 2.60 -7.37 0.13
CA ALA A 66 1.46 -6.74 -0.55
C ALA A 66 1.84 -5.41 -1.20
N PHE A 67 2.63 -4.57 -0.53
CA PHE A 67 3.13 -3.32 -1.09
C PHE A 67 3.97 -3.56 -2.36
N PHE A 68 4.94 -4.48 -2.30
CA PHE A 68 5.79 -4.78 -3.45
C PHE A 68 5.03 -5.44 -4.61
N LEU A 69 4.14 -6.39 -4.32
CA LEU A 69 3.32 -7.06 -5.34
C LEU A 69 2.40 -6.06 -6.06
N LEU A 70 1.68 -5.23 -5.31
CA LEU A 70 0.77 -4.25 -5.92
C LEU A 70 1.55 -3.17 -6.67
N SER A 71 2.67 -2.68 -6.13
CA SER A 71 3.55 -1.75 -6.85
C SER A 71 4.08 -2.37 -8.15
N PHE A 72 4.44 -3.65 -8.13
CA PHE A 72 4.89 -4.36 -9.32
C PHE A 72 3.79 -4.48 -10.38
N ILE A 73 2.58 -4.87 -10.00
CA ILE A 73 1.42 -4.96 -10.90
C ILE A 73 1.10 -3.59 -11.51
N LEU A 74 1.25 -2.52 -10.72
CA LEU A 74 1.01 -1.14 -11.12
C LEU A 74 2.03 -0.69 -12.17
N VAL A 75 3.34 -0.88 -11.90
CA VAL A 75 4.41 -0.58 -12.87
C VAL A 75 4.26 -1.43 -14.14
N TRP A 76 3.80 -2.68 -14.01
CA TRP A 76 3.63 -3.58 -15.16
C TRP A 76 2.47 -3.18 -16.06
N ASN A 77 1.35 -2.74 -15.50
CA ASN A 77 0.19 -2.30 -16.30
C ASN A 77 0.38 -0.90 -16.87
N GLU A 78 0.87 0.05 -16.05
CA GLU A 78 1.14 1.41 -16.49
C GLU A 78 2.43 1.93 -15.84
N PRO A 79 3.59 1.81 -16.53
CA PRO A 79 4.90 2.14 -15.94
C PRO A 79 5.03 3.62 -15.54
N PHE A 80 4.29 4.52 -16.20
CA PHE A 80 4.30 5.95 -15.90
C PHE A 80 3.27 6.37 -14.87
N GLN A 81 2.45 5.45 -14.35
CA GLN A 81 1.36 5.81 -13.46
C GLN A 81 1.86 6.29 -12.09
N ILE A 82 2.95 5.70 -11.58
CA ILE A 82 3.63 6.20 -10.37
C ILE A 82 4.22 7.59 -10.60
N VAL A 83 4.83 7.81 -11.77
CA VAL A 83 5.40 9.12 -12.15
C VAL A 83 4.28 10.15 -12.27
N ARG A 84 3.15 9.79 -12.87
CA ARG A 84 1.95 10.61 -13.03
C ARG A 84 1.33 10.95 -11.67
N LEU A 85 1.27 9.99 -10.75
CA LEU A 85 0.80 10.20 -9.38
C LEU A 85 1.66 11.24 -8.65
N LEU A 86 2.98 11.16 -8.81
CA LEU A 86 3.94 12.09 -8.21
C LEU A 86 3.94 13.47 -8.87
N THR A 87 3.73 13.56 -10.19
CA THR A 87 3.64 14.86 -10.87
C THR A 87 2.36 15.62 -10.52
N TRP A 88 1.25 14.93 -10.25
CA TRP A 88 0.01 15.58 -9.81
C TRP A 88 0.07 16.15 -8.39
N MET A 89 0.91 15.61 -7.50
CA MET A 89 1.13 16.25 -6.18
C MET A 89 1.72 17.68 -6.28
N LYS A 90 2.31 18.02 -7.43
CA LYS A 90 3.00 19.31 -7.63
C LYS A 90 2.09 20.39 -8.24
N ASN A 91 0.89 20.05 -8.71
CA ASN A 91 -0.04 20.97 -9.36
C ASN A 91 -1.31 21.17 -8.54
#